data_AF-A0A0A1WJH7-F1
#
_entry.id   AF-A0A0A1WJH7-F1
#
_cell.length_a   1.000
_cell.length_b   1.000
_cell.length_c   1.000
_cell.angle_alpha   90.00
_cell.angle_beta   90.00
_cell.angle_gamma   90.00
#
_symmetry.space_group_name_H-M   'P 1'
#
loop_
_entity.id
_entity.type
_entity.pdbx_description
1 polymer ?
#
loop_
_entity_poly.entity_id
_entity_poly.type
_entity_poly.pdbx_seq_one_letter_code
_entity_poly.pdbx_strand_id
1 'polypeptide(L)'
;MPEYMIAGIPVHFPFEPYDVQTAYMEKVIACLRDGTNGVLESPTGTGKTLSLLCSSLAWLLSRKADMQSLVQRNARGGAAAQQVANELNTMQSRNANWGIPKIIYASRTHSQLTQAMQELKRTSYSFMRAVVLGSRDQLCIHPEVMREQGNSNKVQLCKLRIQTRTCTFYNRVESKKDSPELKEQSIMDIEDLVKVGQKLKVCPYYVSKELTGDADITFMPYNYLLDPKARKANKVDLNNTIVILDEAHNIEKICEESASVQIRSSDIALAIDDVTHIMKAMMSENALDFMSGDEPKDFKLEDLAQLKEMLLELEKGIDDIVVENKAEGTTFPPSFMFDLLAGAKFTPAIAPATISLLERLVQFMTVQSQDSAFRKGGSFDVLSNLLSVVFVKKEDIIAKVLRSFKVHVQIEEIKQQNKNASKDGWLSKASSSSTVATKLPKIINYWCFNPGFGSVTNH
;
A
#
# COMPACT_ATOMS: atom_id res chain seq x y z
N MET A 1 -3.34 -33.14 -17.35
CA MET A 1 -2.21 -33.50 -16.46
C MET A 1 -2.62 -34.73 -15.67
N PRO A 2 -1.68 -35.60 -15.28
CA PRO A 2 -1.98 -36.73 -14.39
C PRO A 2 -2.60 -36.26 -13.08
N GLU A 3 -3.42 -37.12 -12.47
CA GLU A 3 -4.09 -36.89 -11.19
C GLU A 3 -3.42 -37.74 -10.11
N TYR A 4 -3.15 -37.14 -8.96
CA TYR A 4 -2.57 -37.80 -7.79
C TYR A 4 -3.46 -37.54 -6.58
N MET A 5 -3.81 -38.61 -5.85
CA MET A 5 -4.57 -38.47 -4.61
C MET A 5 -3.65 -38.06 -3.47
N ILE A 6 -3.75 -36.81 -3.03
CA ILE A 6 -2.93 -36.25 -1.96
C ILE A 6 -3.84 -35.88 -0.79
N ALA A 7 -3.66 -36.50 0.38
CA ALA A 7 -4.47 -36.24 1.58
C ALA A 7 -6.01 -36.27 1.34
N GLY A 8 -6.47 -37.14 0.43
CA GLY A 8 -7.89 -37.31 0.08
C GLY A 8 -8.42 -36.31 -0.97
N ILE A 9 -7.57 -35.46 -1.54
CA ILE A 9 -7.92 -34.50 -2.59
C ILE A 9 -7.27 -34.94 -3.92
N PRO A 10 -8.02 -34.97 -5.05
CA PRO A 10 -7.44 -35.20 -6.37
C PRO A 10 -6.65 -33.97 -6.82
N VAL A 11 -5.33 -34.09 -6.89
CA VAL A 11 -4.41 -33.03 -7.33
C VAL A 11 -3.90 -33.35 -8.72
N HIS A 12 -4.29 -32.55 -9.71
CA HIS A 12 -3.64 -32.55 -11.02
C HIS A 12 -2.26 -31.90 -10.92
N PHE A 13 -1.20 -32.64 -11.25
CA PHE A 13 0.19 -32.16 -11.18
C PHE A 13 0.90 -32.36 -12.53
N PRO A 14 1.79 -31.46 -12.98
CA PRO A 14 2.34 -31.52 -14.35
C PRO A 14 3.19 -32.75 -14.68
N PHE A 15 3.75 -33.40 -13.67
CA PHE A 15 4.59 -34.59 -13.75
C PHE A 15 4.41 -35.43 -12.48
N GLU A 16 5.12 -36.54 -12.35
CA GLU A 16 5.11 -37.35 -11.13
C GLU A 16 5.76 -36.58 -9.97
N PRO A 17 5.01 -36.21 -8.91
CA PRO A 17 5.56 -35.42 -7.83
C PRO A 17 6.67 -36.17 -7.09
N TYR A 18 7.76 -35.50 -6.78
CA TYR A 18 8.78 -36.04 -5.88
C TYR A 18 8.23 -36.22 -4.47
N ASP A 19 8.79 -37.12 -3.67
CA ASP A 19 8.36 -37.36 -2.29
C ASP A 19 8.27 -36.08 -1.45
N VAL A 20 9.24 -35.17 -1.63
CA VAL A 20 9.25 -33.87 -0.95
C VAL A 20 8.10 -32.96 -1.39
N GLN A 21 7.67 -33.03 -2.65
CA GLN A 21 6.53 -32.28 -3.17
C GLN A 21 5.22 -32.87 -2.68
N THR A 22 5.09 -34.20 -2.68
CA THR A 22 3.96 -34.93 -2.11
C THR A 22 3.78 -34.56 -0.63
N ALA A 23 4.83 -34.69 0.18
CA ALA A 23 4.79 -34.34 1.60
C ALA A 23 4.44 -32.85 1.82
N TYR A 24 4.95 -31.95 0.98
CA TYR A 24 4.62 -30.53 1.03
C TYR A 24 3.13 -30.29 0.73
N MET A 25 2.61 -30.88 -0.35
CA MET A 25 1.19 -30.77 -0.73
C MET A 25 0.25 -31.37 0.32
N GLU A 26 0.62 -32.50 0.93
CA GLU A 26 -0.14 -33.09 2.05
C GLU A 26 -0.27 -32.13 3.23
N LYS A 27 0.82 -31.44 3.59
CA LYS A 27 0.81 -30.46 4.68
C LYS A 27 -0.01 -29.22 4.34
N VAL A 28 0.06 -28.73 3.10
CA VAL A 28 -0.81 -27.63 2.63
C VAL A 28 -2.27 -28.03 2.78
N ILE A 29 -2.67 -29.18 2.22
CA ILE A 29 -4.07 -29.65 2.25
C ILE A 29 -4.55 -29.87 3.68
N ALA A 30 -3.72 -30.43 4.57
CA ALA A 30 -4.06 -30.58 5.97
C ALA A 30 -4.33 -29.22 6.65
N CYS A 31 -3.47 -28.22 6.44
CA CYS A 31 -3.68 -26.88 7.01
C CYS A 31 -4.98 -26.23 6.51
N LEU A 32 -5.27 -26.36 5.21
CA LEU A 32 -6.49 -25.81 4.61
C LEU A 32 -7.76 -26.50 5.12
N ARG A 33 -7.72 -27.83 5.25
CA ARG A 33 -8.84 -28.62 5.77
C ARG A 33 -9.12 -28.31 7.24
N ASP A 34 -8.07 -28.20 8.04
CA ASP A 34 -8.18 -28.07 9.49
C ASP A 34 -8.31 -26.59 9.94
N GLY A 35 -8.18 -25.64 9.01
CA GLY A 35 -8.32 -24.20 9.28
C GLY A 35 -7.17 -23.63 10.11
N THR A 36 -5.96 -24.20 10.00
CA THR A 36 -4.80 -23.85 10.82
C THR A 36 -3.73 -23.13 10.01
N ASN A 37 -2.90 -22.33 10.70
CA ASN A 37 -1.71 -21.72 10.10
C ASN A 37 -0.60 -22.77 9.90
N GLY A 38 0.04 -22.75 8.74
CA GLY A 38 1.19 -23.62 8.43
C GLY A 38 2.44 -22.80 8.11
N VAL A 39 3.56 -23.14 8.74
CA VAL A 39 4.89 -22.66 8.35
C VAL A 39 5.60 -23.82 7.67
N LEU A 40 5.77 -23.73 6.35
CA LEU A 40 6.29 -24.81 5.52
C LEU A 40 7.64 -24.39 4.94
N GLU A 41 8.66 -25.19 5.21
CA GLU A 41 10.00 -25.01 4.66
C GLU A 41 10.26 -26.08 3.58
N SER A 42 10.85 -25.65 2.47
CA SER A 42 11.32 -26.55 1.42
C SER A 42 12.58 -25.95 0.77
N PRO A 43 13.61 -26.75 0.46
CA PRO A 43 14.81 -26.28 -0.23
C PRO A 43 14.49 -25.58 -1.56
N THR A 44 15.33 -24.63 -1.97
CA THR A 44 15.17 -23.96 -3.27
C THR A 44 15.28 -24.96 -4.43
N GLY A 45 14.46 -24.78 -5.46
CA GLY A 45 14.49 -25.61 -6.67
C GLY A 45 13.67 -26.91 -6.61
N THR A 46 12.98 -27.18 -5.50
CA THR A 46 12.11 -28.38 -5.33
C THR A 46 10.71 -28.21 -5.93
N GLY A 47 10.40 -27.09 -6.58
CA GLY A 47 9.06 -26.82 -7.12
C GLY A 47 8.03 -26.43 -6.06
N LYS A 48 8.46 -25.67 -5.03
CA LYS A 48 7.61 -25.14 -3.95
C LYS A 48 6.39 -24.37 -4.48
N THR A 49 6.60 -23.42 -5.39
CA THR A 49 5.54 -22.59 -5.99
C THR A 49 4.48 -23.45 -6.69
N LEU A 50 4.90 -24.36 -7.55
CA LEU A 50 4.00 -25.30 -8.22
C LEU A 50 3.24 -26.20 -7.24
N SER A 51 3.93 -26.78 -6.26
CA SER A 51 3.31 -27.63 -5.22
C SER A 51 2.25 -26.87 -4.43
N LEU A 52 2.56 -25.62 -4.05
CA LEU A 52 1.68 -24.74 -3.31
C LEU A 52 0.45 -24.32 -4.11
N LEU A 53 0.63 -23.95 -5.38
CA LEU A 53 -0.48 -23.59 -6.28
C LEU A 53 -1.39 -24.79 -6.55
N CYS A 54 -0.83 -25.92 -6.97
CA CYS A 54 -1.62 -27.10 -7.34
C CYS A 54 -2.43 -27.65 -6.15
N SER A 55 -1.82 -27.81 -4.98
CA SER A 55 -2.52 -28.31 -3.79
C SER A 55 -3.60 -27.35 -3.29
N SER A 56 -3.33 -26.04 -3.27
CA SER A 56 -4.31 -25.04 -2.81
C SER A 56 -5.50 -24.93 -3.76
N LEU A 57 -5.26 -24.93 -5.07
CA LEU A 57 -6.32 -24.85 -6.08
C LEU A 57 -7.13 -26.14 -6.18
N ALA A 58 -6.50 -27.30 -6.07
CA ALA A 58 -7.19 -28.59 -5.98
C ALA A 58 -8.15 -28.63 -4.79
N TRP A 59 -7.67 -28.20 -3.61
CA TRP A 59 -8.50 -28.11 -2.41
C TRP A 59 -9.66 -27.13 -2.61
N LEU A 60 -9.42 -25.96 -3.20
CA LEU A 60 -10.47 -24.98 -3.49
C LEU A 60 -11.54 -25.54 -4.43
N LEU A 61 -11.14 -26.28 -5.47
CA LEU A 61 -12.07 -26.94 -6.39
C LEU A 61 -12.89 -28.02 -5.69
N SER A 62 -12.27 -28.85 -4.86
CA SER A 62 -13.00 -29.84 -4.05
C SER A 62 -14.02 -29.14 -3.15
N ARG A 63 -13.64 -28.02 -2.51
CA ARG A 63 -14.54 -27.25 -1.64
C ARG A 63 -15.71 -26.64 -2.40
N LYS A 64 -15.48 -26.17 -3.63
CA LYS A 64 -16.54 -25.69 -4.54
C LYS A 64 -17.51 -26.81 -4.90
N ALA A 65 -17.00 -27.99 -5.24
CA ALA A 65 -17.81 -29.15 -5.59
C ALA A 65 -18.68 -29.63 -4.40
N ASP A 66 -18.09 -29.70 -3.20
CA ASP A 66 -18.83 -30.04 -1.97
C ASP A 66 -19.98 -29.07 -1.74
N MET A 67 -19.71 -27.76 -1.85
CA MET A 67 -20.72 -26.72 -1.64
C MET A 67 -21.84 -26.78 -2.68
N GLN A 68 -21.50 -26.98 -3.96
CA GLN A 68 -22.50 -27.16 -5.01
C GLN A 68 -23.38 -28.38 -4.76
N SER A 69 -22.80 -29.49 -4.29
CA SER A 69 -23.55 -30.70 -3.96
C SER A 69 -24.52 -30.50 -2.78
N LEU A 70 -24.10 -29.74 -1.76
CA LEU A 70 -24.93 -29.39 -0.61
C LEU A 70 -26.13 -28.52 -1.03
N VAL A 71 -25.90 -27.50 -1.87
CA VAL A 71 -26.96 -26.64 -2.40
C VAL A 71 -27.95 -27.44 -3.24
N GLN A 72 -27.46 -28.33 -4.12
CA GLN A 72 -28.32 -29.16 -4.98
C GLN A 72 -29.16 -30.16 -4.17
N ARG A 73 -28.60 -30.77 -3.11
CA ARG A 73 -29.35 -31.68 -2.22
C ARG A 73 -30.49 -30.94 -1.50
N ASN A 74 -30.22 -29.73 -1.00
CA ASN A 74 -31.22 -28.93 -0.29
C ASN A 74 -32.29 -28.35 -1.23
N ALA A 75 -31.95 -28.04 -2.49
CA ALA A 75 -32.89 -27.52 -3.48
C ALA A 75 -33.95 -28.56 -3.92
N ARG A 76 -33.66 -29.86 -3.84
CA ARG A 76 -34.61 -30.95 -4.16
C ARG A 76 -35.70 -31.16 -3.11
N GLY A 77 -35.66 -30.45 -1.99
CA GLY A 77 -36.59 -30.62 -0.86
C GLY A 77 -37.95 -29.91 -0.96
N GLY A 78 -38.18 -29.01 -1.93
CA GLY A 78 -39.47 -28.32 -2.13
C GLY A 78 -39.86 -27.36 -0.98
N ALA A 79 -40.10 -26.08 -1.27
CA ALA A 79 -40.34 -24.99 -0.31
C ALA A 79 -39.15 -24.59 0.62
N ALA A 80 -38.24 -25.50 0.96
CA ALA A 80 -37.03 -25.19 1.75
C ALA A 80 -35.95 -24.42 0.97
N ALA A 81 -35.93 -24.46 -0.37
CA ALA A 81 -34.90 -23.80 -1.18
C ALA A 81 -34.87 -22.27 -1.02
N GLN A 82 -36.05 -21.65 -0.89
CA GLN A 82 -36.17 -20.19 -0.69
C GLN A 82 -35.81 -19.79 0.76
N GLN A 83 -36.14 -20.64 1.74
CA GLN A 83 -35.73 -20.45 3.13
C GLN A 83 -34.23 -20.65 3.31
N VAL A 84 -33.62 -21.64 2.64
CA VAL A 84 -32.16 -21.85 2.64
C VAL A 84 -31.44 -20.73 1.91
N ALA A 85 -31.97 -20.20 0.79
CA ALA A 85 -31.39 -19.02 0.14
C ALA A 85 -31.47 -17.77 1.03
N ASN A 86 -32.58 -17.59 1.75
CA ASN A 86 -32.73 -16.50 2.71
C ASN A 86 -31.88 -16.70 3.96
N GLU A 87 -31.78 -17.91 4.52
CA GLU A 87 -30.87 -18.24 5.62
C GLU A 87 -29.41 -18.12 5.20
N LEU A 88 -29.05 -18.48 3.97
CA LEU A 88 -27.72 -18.29 3.39
C LEU A 88 -27.36 -16.80 3.31
N ASN A 89 -28.28 -15.96 2.82
CA ASN A 89 -28.11 -14.50 2.81
C ASN A 89 -28.11 -13.89 4.22
N THR A 90 -28.90 -14.43 5.15
CA THR A 90 -28.97 -13.94 6.54
C THR A 90 -27.77 -14.38 7.38
N MET A 91 -27.19 -15.56 7.09
CA MET A 91 -25.98 -16.09 7.72
C MET A 91 -24.70 -15.46 7.14
N GLN A 92 -24.68 -15.09 5.86
CA GLN A 92 -23.65 -14.20 5.28
C GLN A 92 -23.56 -12.87 6.04
N SER A 93 -24.68 -12.37 6.58
CA SER A 93 -24.71 -11.14 7.38
C SER A 93 -24.23 -11.31 8.84
N ARG A 94 -23.92 -12.54 9.30
CA ARG A 94 -23.60 -12.85 10.72
C ARG A 94 -22.12 -13.18 11.01
N ASN A 95 -21.17 -12.82 10.15
CA ASN A 95 -19.73 -13.09 10.37
C ASN A 95 -19.41 -14.58 10.65
N ALA A 96 -20.21 -15.50 10.12
CA ALA A 96 -19.85 -16.92 10.10
C ALA A 96 -19.02 -17.21 8.83
N ASN A 97 -17.91 -17.94 8.98
CA ASN A 97 -16.99 -18.42 7.93
C ASN A 97 -17.69 -19.38 6.91
N TRP A 98 -18.75 -18.93 6.26
CA TRP A 98 -19.58 -19.72 5.36
C TRP A 98 -19.52 -19.15 3.94
N GLY A 99 -18.96 -19.92 3.02
CA GLY A 99 -18.78 -19.56 1.62
C GLY A 99 -17.55 -20.24 1.01
N ILE A 100 -17.43 -20.22 -0.32
CA ILE A 100 -16.20 -20.67 -0.99
C ILE A 100 -15.11 -19.67 -0.63
N PRO A 101 -14.00 -20.09 0.00
CA PRO A 101 -12.94 -19.16 0.35
C PRO A 101 -12.22 -18.66 -0.90
N LYS A 102 -11.68 -17.44 -0.82
CA LYS A 102 -10.78 -16.90 -1.85
C LYS A 102 -9.33 -17.19 -1.47
N ILE A 103 -8.46 -17.32 -2.46
CA ILE A 103 -7.02 -17.44 -2.22
C ILE A 103 -6.36 -16.09 -2.50
N ILE A 104 -5.53 -15.62 -1.58
CA ILE A 104 -4.56 -14.56 -1.83
C ILE A 104 -3.18 -15.19 -1.88
N TYR A 105 -2.50 -15.04 -3.01
CA TYR A 105 -1.09 -15.38 -3.15
C TYR A 105 -0.28 -14.11 -3.07
N ALA A 106 0.55 -13.99 -2.04
CA ALA A 106 1.43 -12.84 -1.91
C ALA A 106 2.89 -13.23 -1.94
N SER A 107 3.69 -12.36 -2.53
CA SER A 107 5.14 -12.52 -2.66
C SER A 107 5.84 -11.18 -2.46
N ARG A 108 7.16 -11.22 -2.25
CA ARG A 108 7.98 -10.03 -2.03
C ARG A 108 8.09 -9.14 -3.27
N THR A 109 8.33 -9.70 -4.45
CA THR A 109 8.56 -8.93 -5.68
C THR A 109 7.51 -9.20 -6.76
N HIS A 110 7.29 -8.22 -7.62
CA HIS A 110 6.44 -8.40 -8.80
C HIS A 110 6.97 -9.48 -9.75
N SER A 111 8.29 -9.64 -9.88
CA SER A 111 8.87 -10.70 -10.72
C SER A 111 8.52 -12.11 -10.22
N GLN A 112 8.49 -12.33 -8.90
CA GLN A 112 8.05 -13.59 -8.31
C GLN A 112 6.56 -13.85 -8.56
N LEU A 113 5.72 -12.81 -8.44
CA LEU A 113 4.29 -12.91 -8.76
C LEU A 113 4.10 -13.28 -10.23
N THR A 114 4.80 -12.60 -11.15
CA THR A 114 4.75 -12.93 -12.58
C THR A 114 5.19 -14.37 -12.82
N GLN A 115 6.27 -14.85 -12.19
CA GLN A 115 6.72 -16.23 -12.31
C GLN A 115 5.64 -17.22 -11.83
N ALA A 116 5.05 -17.01 -10.66
CA ALA A 116 4.01 -17.86 -10.10
C ALA A 116 2.76 -17.92 -11.00
N MET A 117 2.37 -16.78 -11.60
CA MET A 117 1.26 -16.75 -12.56
C MET A 117 1.58 -17.49 -13.86
N GLN A 118 2.82 -17.42 -14.35
CA GLN A 118 3.24 -18.20 -15.52
C GLN A 118 3.29 -19.70 -15.22
N GLU A 119 3.67 -20.09 -14.00
CA GLU A 119 3.55 -21.48 -13.55
C GLU A 119 2.08 -21.90 -13.51
N LEU A 120 1.18 -21.09 -12.94
CA LEU A 120 -0.26 -21.35 -12.93
C LEU A 120 -0.83 -21.56 -14.34
N LYS A 121 -0.47 -20.70 -15.30
CA LYS A 121 -0.88 -20.80 -16.71
C LYS A 121 -0.50 -22.14 -17.35
N ARG A 122 0.58 -22.78 -16.87
CA ARG A 122 1.04 -24.09 -17.38
C ARG A 122 0.31 -25.26 -16.75
N THR A 123 -0.46 -25.07 -15.68
CA THR A 123 -1.17 -26.17 -14.98
C THR A 123 -2.55 -26.47 -15.59
N SER A 124 -3.13 -27.61 -15.19
CA SER A 124 -4.54 -27.92 -15.45
C SER A 124 -5.53 -27.01 -14.71
N TYR A 125 -5.07 -26.12 -13.83
CA TYR A 125 -5.89 -25.13 -13.13
C TYR A 125 -5.98 -23.79 -13.87
N SER A 126 -5.49 -23.70 -15.11
CA SER A 126 -5.47 -22.45 -15.88
C SER A 126 -6.85 -21.85 -16.19
N PHE A 127 -7.92 -22.63 -16.00
CA PHE A 127 -9.31 -22.19 -16.11
C PHE A 127 -9.81 -21.43 -14.86
N MET A 128 -9.09 -21.50 -13.74
CA MET A 128 -9.48 -20.78 -12.53
C MET A 128 -9.24 -19.29 -12.70
N ARG A 129 -10.13 -18.48 -12.10
CA ARG A 129 -10.07 -17.03 -12.25
C ARG A 129 -8.92 -16.46 -11.41
N ALA A 130 -7.91 -15.90 -12.05
CA ALA A 130 -6.75 -15.33 -11.41
C ALA A 130 -6.50 -13.88 -11.87
N VAL A 131 -6.19 -13.00 -10.92
CA VAL A 131 -5.86 -11.59 -11.21
C VAL A 131 -4.69 -11.14 -10.34
N VAL A 132 -3.88 -10.21 -10.86
CA VAL A 132 -2.81 -9.55 -10.11
C VAL A 132 -3.15 -8.11 -9.74
N LEU A 133 -2.86 -7.74 -8.50
CA LEU A 133 -2.83 -6.36 -8.05
C LEU A 133 -1.41 -5.82 -8.16
N GLY A 134 -1.29 -4.66 -8.81
CA GLY A 134 -0.02 -4.00 -9.07
C GLY A 134 -0.02 -2.52 -8.68
N SER A 135 1.17 -1.93 -8.62
CA SER A 135 1.30 -0.49 -8.41
C SER A 135 0.84 0.30 -9.65
N ARG A 136 0.64 1.61 -9.46
CA ARG A 136 0.36 2.52 -10.59
C ARG A 136 1.54 2.58 -11.56
N ASP A 137 2.76 2.33 -11.11
CA ASP A 137 3.95 2.29 -11.97
C ASP A 137 3.85 1.22 -13.07
N GLN A 138 3.13 0.14 -12.79
CA GLN A 138 3.03 -1.01 -13.70
C GLN A 138 1.72 -1.04 -14.46
N LEU A 139 0.61 -0.64 -13.82
CA LEU A 139 -0.74 -0.77 -14.38
C LEU A 139 -1.32 0.53 -14.95
N CYS A 140 -0.71 1.70 -14.67
CA CYS A 140 -1.23 2.95 -15.22
C CYS A 140 -0.84 3.10 -16.70
N ILE A 141 -1.80 3.52 -17.52
CA ILE A 141 -1.61 3.80 -18.96
C ILE A 141 -1.90 5.26 -19.31
N HIS A 142 -2.13 6.12 -18.30
CA HIS A 142 -2.38 7.54 -18.53
C HIS A 142 -1.05 8.27 -18.77
N PRO A 143 -0.83 8.93 -19.93
CA PRO A 143 0.49 9.46 -20.30
C PRO A 143 1.07 10.46 -19.31
N GLU A 144 0.25 11.39 -18.82
CA GLU A 144 0.71 12.41 -17.86
C GLU A 144 1.05 11.82 -16.49
N VAL A 145 0.22 10.90 -15.97
CA VAL A 145 0.52 10.19 -14.72
C VAL A 145 1.81 9.38 -14.88
N MET A 146 2.02 8.72 -16.03
CA MET A 146 3.23 7.93 -16.25
C MET A 146 4.50 8.76 -16.43
N ARG A 147 4.38 10.05 -16.77
CA ARG A 147 5.51 10.99 -16.87
C ARG A 147 6.05 11.41 -15.50
N GLU A 148 5.21 11.33 -14.47
CA GLU A 148 5.56 11.71 -13.11
C GLU A 148 6.68 10.82 -12.54
N GLN A 149 7.62 11.45 -11.84
CA GLN A 149 8.71 10.76 -11.17
C GLN A 149 8.31 10.44 -9.73
N GLY A 150 8.49 9.17 -9.33
CA GLY A 150 8.12 8.68 -8.00
C GLY A 150 6.65 8.29 -7.87
N ASN A 151 6.40 7.21 -7.13
CA ASN A 151 5.05 6.64 -6.96
C ASN A 151 4.10 7.61 -6.23
N SER A 152 4.56 8.39 -5.25
CA SER A 152 3.71 9.35 -4.51
C SER A 152 3.09 10.41 -5.45
N ASN A 153 3.89 11.01 -6.33
CA ASN A 153 3.42 11.99 -7.31
C ASN A 153 2.40 11.37 -8.29
N LYS A 154 2.66 10.15 -8.76
CA LYS A 154 1.72 9.39 -9.61
C LYS A 154 0.38 9.14 -8.90
N VAL A 155 0.42 8.77 -7.62
CA VAL A 155 -0.78 8.53 -6.81
C VAL A 155 -1.59 9.82 -6.67
N GLN A 156 -0.93 10.94 -6.36
CA GLN A 156 -1.58 12.24 -6.18
C GLN A 156 -2.23 12.73 -7.48
N LEU A 157 -1.48 12.75 -8.59
CA LEU A 157 -2.02 13.17 -9.89
C LEU A 157 -3.15 12.25 -10.37
N CYS A 158 -3.03 10.94 -10.13
CA CYS A 158 -4.09 9.99 -10.42
C CYS A 158 -5.37 10.28 -9.61
N LYS A 159 -5.26 10.54 -8.30
CA LYS A 159 -6.39 10.91 -7.45
C LYS A 159 -7.06 12.20 -7.94
N LEU A 160 -6.26 13.22 -8.24
CA LEU A 160 -6.74 14.51 -8.76
C LEU A 160 -7.52 14.32 -10.07
N ARG A 161 -6.98 13.57 -11.03
CA ARG A 161 -7.66 13.34 -12.31
C ARG A 161 -8.94 12.50 -12.18
N ILE A 162 -9.06 11.70 -11.13
CA ILE A 162 -10.28 10.95 -10.82
C ILE A 162 -11.33 11.88 -10.19
N GLN A 163 -10.94 12.68 -9.20
CA GLN A 163 -11.83 13.64 -8.54
C GLN A 163 -12.40 14.66 -9.54
N THR A 164 -11.54 15.21 -10.41
CA THR A 164 -11.93 16.14 -11.49
C THR A 164 -12.60 15.46 -12.69
N ARG A 165 -12.76 14.13 -12.65
CA ARG A 165 -13.29 13.30 -13.76
C ARG A 165 -12.56 13.49 -15.10
N THR A 166 -11.30 13.90 -15.07
CA THR A 166 -10.48 14.11 -16.29
C THR A 166 -9.74 12.86 -16.76
N CYS A 167 -9.66 11.80 -15.94
CA CYS A 167 -9.07 10.52 -16.35
C CYS A 167 -10.02 9.70 -17.22
N THR A 168 -9.85 9.77 -18.55
CA THR A 168 -10.68 9.04 -19.53
C THR A 168 -10.68 7.52 -19.33
N PHE A 169 -9.56 6.95 -18.88
CA PHE A 169 -9.41 5.52 -18.63
C PHE A 169 -10.20 5.06 -17.38
N TYR A 170 -10.15 5.84 -16.30
CA TYR A 170 -10.87 5.52 -15.06
C TYR A 170 -12.38 5.62 -15.25
N ASN A 171 -12.83 6.68 -15.94
CA ASN A 171 -14.26 6.93 -16.17
C ASN A 171 -14.96 5.81 -16.95
N ARG A 172 -14.19 4.94 -17.63
CA ARG A 172 -14.70 3.80 -18.39
C ARG A 172 -14.65 2.47 -17.62
N VAL A 173 -14.13 2.45 -16.39
CA VAL A 173 -13.99 1.20 -15.60
C VAL A 173 -15.34 0.56 -15.38
N GLU A 174 -16.31 1.33 -14.86
CA GLU A 174 -17.64 0.79 -14.53
C GLU A 174 -18.38 0.26 -15.76
N SER A 175 -18.31 0.96 -16.89
CA SER A 175 -18.99 0.55 -18.12
C SER A 175 -18.30 -0.57 -18.88
N LYS A 176 -17.03 -0.88 -18.57
CA LYS A 176 -16.23 -1.88 -19.29
C LYS A 176 -15.82 -3.07 -18.43
N LYS A 177 -16.02 -3.06 -17.11
CA LYS A 177 -15.62 -4.17 -16.22
C LYS A 177 -16.20 -5.53 -16.65
N ASP A 178 -17.38 -5.51 -17.28
CA ASP A 178 -18.06 -6.72 -17.74
C ASP A 178 -17.76 -7.13 -19.19
N SER A 179 -16.79 -6.48 -19.86
CA SER A 179 -16.53 -6.75 -21.27
C SER A 179 -16.03 -8.18 -21.51
N PRO A 180 -16.37 -8.80 -22.65
CA PRO A 180 -15.90 -10.16 -22.97
C PRO A 180 -14.39 -10.30 -22.90
N GLU A 181 -13.62 -9.31 -23.34
CA GLU A 181 -12.15 -9.36 -23.32
C GLU A 181 -11.56 -9.47 -21.90
N LEU A 182 -12.28 -9.03 -20.86
CA LEU A 182 -11.88 -9.18 -19.46
C LEU A 182 -12.40 -10.48 -18.82
N LYS A 183 -13.46 -11.07 -19.38
CA LYS A 183 -14.10 -12.29 -18.86
C LYS A 183 -13.65 -13.57 -19.57
N GLU A 184 -13.24 -13.51 -20.83
CA GLU A 184 -12.78 -14.67 -21.60
C GLU A 184 -11.45 -15.21 -21.06
N GLN A 185 -10.55 -14.31 -20.67
CA GLN A 185 -9.25 -14.70 -20.14
C GLN A 185 -9.37 -15.01 -18.64
N SER A 186 -9.03 -16.25 -18.28
CA SER A 186 -9.13 -16.74 -16.89
C SER A 186 -8.02 -16.21 -16.00
N ILE A 187 -6.81 -16.03 -16.53
CA ILE A 187 -5.64 -15.53 -15.80
C ILE A 187 -5.19 -14.20 -16.38
N MET A 188 -5.31 -13.14 -15.59
CA MET A 188 -4.98 -11.76 -15.97
C MET A 188 -3.72 -11.28 -15.23
N ASP A 189 -2.55 -11.39 -15.88
CA ASP A 189 -1.29 -10.81 -15.36
C ASP A 189 -1.17 -9.31 -15.70
N ILE A 190 -0.05 -8.68 -15.32
CA ILE A 190 0.16 -7.23 -15.51
C ILE A 190 0.15 -6.89 -17.00
N GLU A 191 0.88 -7.65 -17.80
CA GLU A 191 1.00 -7.46 -19.23
C GLU A 191 -0.34 -7.60 -19.94
N ASP A 192 -1.13 -8.61 -19.56
CA ASP A 192 -2.46 -8.87 -20.09
C ASP A 192 -3.45 -7.75 -19.71
N LEU A 193 -3.45 -7.32 -18.44
CA LEU A 193 -4.26 -6.18 -17.97
C LEU A 193 -3.94 -4.88 -18.73
N VAL A 194 -2.65 -4.60 -18.95
CA VAL A 194 -2.22 -3.41 -19.70
C VAL A 194 -2.63 -3.50 -21.16
N LYS A 195 -2.44 -4.64 -21.82
CA LYS A 195 -2.85 -4.86 -23.22
C LYS A 195 -4.36 -4.68 -23.40
N VAL A 196 -5.17 -5.32 -22.56
CA VAL A 196 -6.63 -5.20 -22.61
C VAL A 196 -7.07 -3.77 -22.28
N GLY A 197 -6.46 -3.14 -21.29
CA GLY A 197 -6.73 -1.74 -20.94
C GLY A 197 -6.43 -0.76 -22.07
N GLN A 198 -5.35 -0.97 -22.81
CA GLN A 198 -5.01 -0.17 -24.00
C GLN A 198 -6.00 -0.38 -25.14
N LYS A 199 -6.43 -1.62 -25.38
CA LYS A 199 -7.43 -1.99 -26.41
C LYS A 199 -8.80 -1.37 -26.10
N LEU A 200 -9.28 -1.53 -24.88
CA LEU A 200 -10.59 -1.06 -24.44
C LEU A 200 -10.61 0.41 -23.98
N LYS A 201 -9.42 1.04 -23.88
CA LYS A 201 -9.22 2.37 -23.29
C LYS A 201 -9.81 2.45 -21.88
N VAL A 202 -9.57 1.43 -21.06
CA VAL A 202 -10.01 1.35 -19.66
C VAL A 202 -8.79 1.28 -18.73
N CYS A 203 -8.91 1.79 -17.51
CA CYS A 203 -7.79 1.84 -16.56
C CYS A 203 -7.47 0.43 -16.00
N PRO A 204 -6.29 -0.17 -16.32
CA PRO A 204 -5.93 -1.50 -15.82
C PRO A 204 -5.83 -1.55 -14.29
N TYR A 205 -5.29 -0.50 -13.68
CA TYR A 205 -5.12 -0.41 -12.23
C TYR A 205 -6.45 -0.56 -11.48
N TYR A 206 -7.52 0.11 -11.91
CA TYR A 206 -8.83 0.00 -11.24
C TYR A 206 -9.62 -1.22 -11.71
N VAL A 207 -9.51 -1.63 -12.98
CA VAL A 207 -10.16 -2.87 -13.45
C VAL A 207 -9.65 -4.09 -12.70
N SER A 208 -8.34 -4.19 -12.42
CA SER A 208 -7.80 -5.31 -11.64
C SER A 208 -8.45 -5.47 -10.25
N LYS A 209 -8.84 -4.35 -9.63
CA LYS A 209 -9.54 -4.33 -8.34
C LYS A 209 -10.98 -4.83 -8.47
N GLU A 210 -11.68 -4.43 -9.53
CA GLU A 210 -13.04 -4.93 -9.80
C GLU A 210 -13.01 -6.45 -10.08
N LEU A 211 -12.02 -6.92 -10.85
CA LEU A 211 -11.87 -8.34 -11.17
C LEU A 211 -11.52 -9.22 -9.95
N THR A 212 -11.02 -8.64 -8.86
CA THR A 212 -10.78 -9.35 -7.59
C THR A 212 -12.10 -9.87 -6.97
N GLY A 213 -13.23 -9.25 -7.31
CA GLY A 213 -14.57 -9.71 -6.91
C GLY A 213 -14.86 -11.14 -7.38
N ASP A 214 -14.49 -11.45 -8.61
CA ASP A 214 -14.79 -12.73 -9.28
C ASP A 214 -13.58 -13.69 -9.32
N ALA A 215 -12.45 -13.29 -8.73
CA ALA A 215 -11.24 -14.09 -8.73
C ALA A 215 -11.27 -15.21 -7.67
N ASP A 216 -10.79 -16.39 -8.08
CA ASP A 216 -10.52 -17.51 -7.19
C ASP A 216 -9.20 -17.33 -6.46
N ILE A 217 -8.21 -16.76 -7.17
CA ILE A 217 -6.88 -16.48 -6.65
C ILE A 217 -6.44 -15.07 -7.04
N THR A 218 -6.02 -14.28 -6.06
CA THR A 218 -5.51 -12.92 -6.26
C THR A 218 -4.02 -12.86 -5.92
N PHE A 219 -3.21 -12.45 -6.87
CA PHE A 219 -1.77 -12.24 -6.70
C PHE A 219 -1.50 -10.79 -6.26
N MET A 220 -0.73 -10.57 -5.19
CA MET A 220 -0.39 -9.20 -4.76
C MET A 220 0.94 -9.13 -4.00
N PRO A 221 1.61 -7.97 -3.96
CA PRO A 221 2.80 -7.82 -3.13
C PRO A 221 2.47 -7.87 -1.63
N TYR A 222 3.43 -8.31 -0.81
CA TYR A 222 3.27 -8.40 0.66
C TYR A 222 2.80 -7.13 1.34
N ASN A 223 3.33 -5.98 0.91
CA ASN A 223 2.96 -4.71 1.51
C ASN A 223 1.45 -4.42 1.36
N TYR A 224 0.74 -4.99 0.38
CA TYR A 224 -0.70 -4.78 0.25
C TYR A 224 -1.51 -5.51 1.33
N LEU A 225 -0.93 -6.54 1.95
CA LEU A 225 -1.51 -7.25 3.09
C LEU A 225 -1.07 -6.66 4.42
N LEU A 226 0.23 -6.33 4.53
CA LEU A 226 0.88 -5.99 5.78
C LEU A 226 0.78 -4.50 6.12
N ASP A 227 0.79 -3.59 5.15
CA ASP A 227 0.61 -2.15 5.41
C ASP A 227 -0.91 -1.83 5.49
N PRO A 228 -1.43 -1.33 6.63
CA PRO A 228 -2.83 -0.98 6.77
C PRO A 228 -3.33 0.06 5.77
N LYS A 229 -2.50 1.03 5.38
CA LYS A 229 -2.84 2.06 4.38
C LYS A 229 -3.00 1.40 3.01
N ALA A 230 -2.05 0.55 2.62
CA ALA A 230 -2.09 -0.18 1.36
C ALA A 230 -3.27 -1.17 1.31
N ARG A 231 -3.52 -1.92 2.40
CA ARG A 231 -4.64 -2.87 2.53
C ARG A 231 -5.98 -2.18 2.32
N LYS A 232 -6.20 -1.05 3.00
CA LYS A 232 -7.41 -0.22 2.83
C LYS A 232 -7.53 0.34 1.41
N ALA A 233 -6.44 0.85 0.84
CA ALA A 233 -6.44 1.42 -0.51
C ALA A 233 -6.73 0.39 -1.62
N ASN A 234 -6.41 -0.88 -1.38
CA ASN A 234 -6.66 -1.97 -2.31
C ASN A 234 -7.93 -2.78 -1.99
N LYS A 235 -8.71 -2.38 -0.97
CA LYS A 235 -9.95 -3.06 -0.55
C LYS A 235 -9.77 -4.56 -0.30
N VAL A 236 -8.62 -4.95 0.27
CA VAL A 236 -8.32 -6.36 0.53
C VAL A 236 -9.08 -6.80 1.79
N ASP A 237 -9.99 -7.76 1.62
CA ASP A 237 -10.74 -8.41 2.70
C ASP A 237 -10.13 -9.79 3.01
N LEU A 238 -9.96 -10.07 4.30
CA LEU A 238 -9.39 -11.32 4.81
C LEU A 238 -10.45 -12.27 5.37
N ASN A 239 -11.73 -11.87 5.40
CA ASN A 239 -12.82 -12.74 5.83
C ASN A 239 -12.98 -13.92 4.87
N ASN A 240 -12.99 -15.14 5.41
CA ASN A 240 -13.08 -16.38 4.63
C ASN A 240 -12.02 -16.46 3.49
N THR A 241 -10.79 -16.03 3.77
CA THR A 241 -9.70 -15.98 2.79
C THR A 241 -8.52 -16.85 3.22
N ILE A 242 -7.99 -17.63 2.28
CA ILE A 242 -6.72 -18.35 2.41
C ILE A 242 -5.59 -17.41 1.99
N VAL A 243 -4.67 -17.11 2.91
CA VAL A 243 -3.52 -16.27 2.60
C VAL A 243 -2.27 -17.13 2.49
N ILE A 244 -1.63 -17.08 1.32
CA ILE A 244 -0.37 -17.73 1.01
C ILE A 244 0.71 -16.67 0.97
N LEU A 245 1.72 -16.78 1.83
CA LEU A 245 2.89 -15.89 1.84
C LEU A 245 4.12 -16.66 1.33
N ASP A 246 4.50 -16.41 0.08
CA ASP A 246 5.64 -17.08 -0.56
C ASP A 246 6.92 -16.24 -0.48
N GLU A 247 8.03 -16.80 0.00
CA GLU A 247 9.28 -16.08 0.36
C GLU A 247 9.13 -15.18 1.61
N ALA A 248 8.47 -15.72 2.63
CA ALA A 248 8.08 -15.04 3.87
C ALA A 248 9.23 -14.64 4.82
N HIS A 249 10.49 -14.87 4.45
CA HIS A 249 11.66 -14.63 5.31
C HIS A 249 11.91 -13.13 5.61
N ASN A 250 11.26 -12.20 4.89
CA ASN A 250 11.37 -10.75 5.13
C ASN A 250 10.11 -10.12 5.75
N ILE A 251 9.13 -10.90 6.18
CA ILE A 251 7.88 -10.34 6.72
C ILE A 251 8.16 -9.41 7.90
N GLU A 252 9.04 -9.83 8.82
CA GLU A 252 9.35 -9.04 10.01
C GLU A 252 9.87 -7.65 9.64
N LYS A 253 10.88 -7.61 8.77
CA LYS A 253 11.48 -6.37 8.28
C LYS A 253 10.47 -5.48 7.56
N ILE A 254 9.57 -6.05 6.74
CA ILE A 254 8.54 -5.28 6.04
C ILE A 254 7.55 -4.66 7.04
N CYS A 255 7.15 -5.41 8.07
CA CYS A 255 6.28 -4.90 9.12
C CYS A 255 6.96 -3.79 9.94
N GLU A 256 8.23 -3.95 10.29
CA GLU A 256 9.04 -2.93 10.97
C GLU A 256 9.18 -1.65 10.12
N GLU A 257 9.50 -1.79 8.84
CA GLU A 257 9.60 -0.67 7.89
C GLU A 257 8.26 0.05 7.73
N SER A 258 7.14 -0.68 7.65
CA SER A 258 5.80 -0.07 7.53
C SER A 258 5.38 0.77 8.74
N ALA A 259 5.92 0.44 9.92
CA ALA A 259 5.68 1.14 11.18
C ALA A 259 6.78 2.15 11.52
N SER A 260 7.78 2.33 10.65
CA SER A 260 8.88 3.26 10.85
C SER A 260 8.73 4.52 9.99
N VAL A 261 9.28 5.65 10.45
CA VAL A 261 9.36 6.90 9.68
C VAL A 261 10.75 7.50 9.76
N GLN A 262 11.14 8.16 8.68
CA GLN A 262 12.28 9.06 8.63
C GLN A 262 11.80 10.46 8.24
N ILE A 263 12.32 11.47 8.93
CA ILE A 263 12.10 12.88 8.59
C ILE A 263 13.43 13.65 8.65
N ARG A 264 13.65 14.55 7.69
CA ARG A 264 14.87 15.36 7.58
C ARG A 264 14.56 16.81 7.95
N SER A 265 15.56 17.54 8.43
CA SER A 265 15.47 18.99 8.62
C SER A 265 15.04 19.70 7.31
N SER A 266 15.52 19.21 6.16
CA SER A 266 15.14 19.73 4.85
C SER A 266 13.65 19.51 4.51
N ASP A 267 13.03 18.41 4.97
CA ASP A 267 11.59 18.18 4.75
C ASP A 267 10.75 19.24 5.47
N ILE A 268 11.13 19.60 6.71
CA ILE A 268 10.45 20.64 7.50
C ILE A 268 10.67 22.03 6.89
N ALA A 269 11.91 22.37 6.52
CA ALA A 269 12.21 23.64 5.88
C ALA A 269 11.44 23.82 4.56
N LEU A 270 11.34 22.77 3.75
CA LEU A 270 10.54 22.76 2.52
C LEU A 270 9.05 22.92 2.82
N ALA A 271 8.51 22.26 3.86
CA ALA A 271 7.12 22.44 4.28
C ALA A 271 6.83 23.90 4.68
N ILE A 272 7.74 24.56 5.42
CA ILE A 272 7.58 25.96 5.84
C ILE A 272 7.56 26.90 4.61
N ASP A 273 8.46 26.68 3.67
CA ASP A 273 8.53 27.46 2.43
C ASP A 273 7.28 27.23 1.55
N ASP A 274 6.83 25.97 1.43
CA ASP A 274 5.59 25.61 0.73
C ASP A 274 4.36 26.30 1.34
N VAL A 275 4.18 26.25 2.67
CA VAL A 275 3.07 26.98 3.33
C VAL A 275 3.16 28.48 3.07
N THR A 276 4.36 29.06 3.15
CA THR A 276 4.57 30.49 2.90
C THR A 276 4.20 30.85 1.47
N HIS A 277 4.53 30.00 0.50
CA HIS A 277 4.19 30.22 -0.89
C HIS A 277 2.69 30.13 -1.15
N ILE A 278 2.02 29.13 -0.54
CA ILE A 278 0.55 28.99 -0.59
C ILE A 278 -0.14 30.22 0.01
N MET A 279 0.31 30.71 1.17
CA MET A 279 -0.23 31.91 1.80
C MET A 279 -0.10 33.13 0.88
N LYS A 280 1.08 33.34 0.27
CA LYS A 280 1.31 34.45 -0.68
C LYS A 280 0.40 34.35 -1.90
N ALA A 281 0.27 33.16 -2.48
CA ALA A 281 -0.59 32.92 -3.63
C ALA A 281 -2.07 33.14 -3.30
N MET A 282 -2.51 32.86 -2.07
CA MET A 282 -3.87 33.17 -1.63
C MET A 282 -4.13 34.66 -1.42
N MET A 283 -3.10 35.44 -1.09
CA MET A 283 -3.20 36.89 -0.91
C MET A 283 -3.10 37.68 -2.22
N SER A 284 -2.42 37.14 -3.24
CA SER A 284 -2.40 37.70 -4.58
C SER A 284 -3.64 37.21 -5.35
N GLU A 285 -4.64 38.06 -5.54
CA GLU A 285 -5.95 37.73 -6.17
C GLU A 285 -5.89 37.14 -7.60
N ASN A 286 -4.72 37.01 -8.23
CA ASN A 286 -4.56 36.68 -9.66
C ASN A 286 -4.23 35.21 -10.00
N ALA A 287 -4.14 34.28 -9.04
CA ALA A 287 -3.63 32.92 -9.32
C ALA A 287 -4.63 31.76 -9.15
N LEU A 288 -5.91 32.02 -8.87
CA LEU A 288 -6.84 31.00 -8.39
C LEU A 288 -8.11 30.82 -9.22
N ASP A 289 -8.10 31.23 -10.49
CA ASP A 289 -9.29 31.17 -11.36
C ASP A 289 -9.49 29.83 -12.10
N PHE A 290 -8.74 28.77 -11.72
CA PHE A 290 -8.83 27.46 -12.41
C PHE A 290 -9.50 26.34 -11.62
N MET A 291 -10.01 26.62 -10.41
CA MET A 291 -11.09 25.82 -9.83
C MET A 291 -12.42 26.45 -10.23
N SER A 292 -12.85 26.15 -11.45
CA SER A 292 -14.19 26.47 -11.90
C SER A 292 -15.21 25.74 -11.01
N GLY A 293 -15.83 26.49 -10.11
CA GLY A 293 -16.98 26.06 -9.31
C GLY A 293 -16.94 26.62 -7.90
N ASP A 294 -18.11 27.06 -7.43
CA ASP A 294 -18.52 27.55 -6.10
C ASP A 294 -18.13 26.68 -4.87
N GLU A 295 -17.07 25.87 -4.93
CA GLU A 295 -16.60 25.10 -3.79
C GLU A 295 -15.74 25.98 -2.86
N PRO A 296 -16.08 26.10 -1.57
CA PRO A 296 -15.26 26.85 -0.63
C PRO A 296 -13.86 26.24 -0.55
N LYS A 297 -12.83 27.09 -0.53
CA LYS A 297 -11.46 26.66 -0.23
C LYS A 297 -11.48 25.76 1.00
N ASP A 298 -10.99 24.54 0.87
CA ASP A 298 -11.08 23.54 1.95
C ASP A 298 -10.32 23.94 3.23
N PHE A 299 -9.49 24.98 3.20
CA PHE A 299 -8.71 25.48 4.32
C PHE A 299 -8.58 26.99 4.23
N LYS A 300 -8.42 27.64 5.39
CA LYS A 300 -8.37 29.11 5.51
C LYS A 300 -6.95 29.60 5.78
N LEU A 301 -6.76 30.92 5.65
CA LEU A 301 -5.47 31.56 5.95
C LEU A 301 -5.06 31.37 7.42
N GLU A 302 -6.03 31.31 8.34
CA GLU A 302 -5.79 31.03 9.75
C GLU A 302 -5.21 29.63 9.97
N ASP A 303 -5.74 28.62 9.26
CA ASP A 303 -5.26 27.23 9.33
C ASP A 303 -3.79 27.13 8.86
N LEU A 304 -3.44 27.86 7.79
CA LEU A 304 -2.09 27.93 7.24
C LEU A 304 -1.12 28.64 8.20
N ALA A 305 -1.56 29.74 8.82
CA ALA A 305 -0.77 30.48 9.79
C ALA A 305 -0.46 29.61 11.02
N GLN A 306 -1.47 28.88 11.53
CA GLN A 306 -1.31 27.95 12.64
C GLN A 306 -0.35 26.82 12.27
N LEU A 307 -0.51 26.19 11.10
CA LEU A 307 0.40 25.14 10.64
C LEU A 307 1.83 25.65 10.51
N LYS A 308 2.03 26.85 9.95
CA LYS A 308 3.36 27.45 9.82
C LYS A 308 4.02 27.68 11.18
N GLU A 309 3.27 28.17 12.17
CA GLU A 309 3.78 28.34 13.53
C GLU A 309 4.24 27.01 14.13
N MET A 310 3.44 25.95 13.98
CA MET A 310 3.79 24.60 14.45
C MET A 310 5.05 24.06 13.76
N LEU A 311 5.18 24.28 12.45
CA LEU A 311 6.36 23.86 11.68
C LEU A 311 7.63 24.60 12.11
N LEU A 312 7.54 25.90 12.39
CA LEU A 312 8.68 26.70 12.89
C LEU A 312 9.13 26.23 14.27
N GLU A 313 8.19 25.93 15.17
CA GLU A 313 8.55 25.39 16.48
C GLU A 313 9.13 23.98 16.38
N LEU A 314 8.66 23.16 15.42
CA LEU A 314 9.26 21.86 15.13
C LEU A 314 10.68 21.99 14.57
N GLU A 315 10.91 22.91 13.63
CA GLU A 315 12.24 23.20 13.08
C GLU A 315 13.22 23.59 14.19
N LYS A 316 12.80 24.50 15.07
CA LYS A 316 13.58 24.92 16.25
C LYS A 316 13.84 23.75 17.21
N GLY A 317 12.82 22.93 17.48
CA GLY A 317 12.97 21.74 18.32
C GLY A 317 13.97 20.74 17.75
N ILE A 318 13.96 20.52 16.43
CA ILE A 318 14.92 19.66 15.72
C ILE A 318 16.33 20.25 15.78
N ASP A 319 16.45 21.55 15.58
CA ASP A 319 17.71 22.29 15.63
C ASP A 319 18.39 22.22 17.01
N ASP A 320 17.61 22.21 18.08
CA ASP A 320 18.10 22.20 19.46
C ASP A 320 18.51 20.78 19.93
N ILE A 321 18.24 19.73 19.14
CA ILE A 321 18.68 18.36 19.44
C ILE A 321 20.20 18.28 19.47
N VAL A 322 20.77 17.88 20.60
CA VAL A 322 22.20 17.63 20.74
C VAL A 322 22.52 16.22 20.23
N VAL A 323 23.40 16.14 19.22
CA VAL A 323 23.93 14.87 18.71
C VAL A 323 25.35 14.69 19.24
N GLU A 324 25.51 13.79 20.21
CA GLU A 324 26.77 13.56 20.94
C GLU A 324 27.84 12.94 20.03
N ASN A 325 27.48 11.88 19.29
CA ASN A 325 28.36 11.24 18.31
C ASN A 325 28.00 11.71 16.90
N LYS A 326 28.82 12.59 16.33
CA LYS A 326 28.60 13.15 14.98
C LYS A 326 28.73 12.12 13.85
N ALA A 327 29.44 11.00 14.08
CA ALA A 327 29.67 9.97 13.07
C ALA A 327 28.55 8.91 13.07
N GLU A 328 28.10 8.48 14.24
CA GLU A 328 27.09 7.41 14.37
C GLU A 328 25.70 7.92 14.73
N GLY A 329 25.54 9.19 15.10
CA GLY A 329 24.29 9.75 15.60
C GLY A 329 24.06 9.50 17.09
N THR A 330 22.87 9.84 17.57
CA THR A 330 22.46 9.68 18.98
C THR A 330 21.08 9.05 19.05
N THR A 331 20.91 8.10 19.97
CA THR A 331 19.66 7.35 20.13
C THR A 331 18.95 7.79 21.39
N PHE A 332 17.67 8.11 21.26
CA PHE A 332 16.79 8.58 22.32
C PHE A 332 15.65 7.57 22.57
N PRO A 333 15.04 7.59 23.78
CA PRO A 333 13.85 6.79 24.05
C PRO A 333 12.66 7.24 23.19
N PRO A 334 11.64 6.40 22.97
CA PRO A 334 10.47 6.75 22.15
C PRO A 334 9.71 7.99 22.62
N SER A 335 9.68 8.24 23.94
CA SER A 335 9.05 9.43 24.53
C SER A 335 9.58 10.73 23.95
N PHE A 336 10.86 10.75 23.55
CA PHE A 336 11.49 11.92 22.95
C PHE A 336 10.77 12.41 21.70
N MET A 337 10.23 11.52 20.86
CA MET A 337 9.46 11.94 19.68
C MET A 337 8.13 12.58 20.07
N PHE A 338 7.48 12.09 21.13
CA PHE A 338 6.26 12.69 21.66
C PHE A 338 6.54 14.07 22.26
N ASP A 339 7.64 14.20 23.01
CA ASP A 339 8.05 15.46 23.62
C ASP A 339 8.42 16.51 22.57
N LEU A 340 9.16 16.11 21.52
CA LEU A 340 9.52 16.97 20.39
C LEU A 340 8.28 17.48 19.65
N LEU A 341 7.34 16.58 19.32
CA LEU A 341 6.11 16.95 18.64
C LEU A 341 5.20 17.81 19.53
N ALA A 342 5.09 17.48 20.82
CA ALA A 342 4.31 18.26 21.78
C ALA A 342 4.87 19.67 21.98
N GLY A 343 6.20 19.82 22.01
CA GLY A 343 6.88 21.12 22.02
C GLY A 343 6.50 21.99 20.82
N ALA A 344 6.33 21.36 19.65
CA ALA A 344 5.83 21.98 18.43
C ALA A 344 4.29 22.04 18.32
N LYS A 345 3.59 21.82 19.43
CA LYS A 345 2.12 21.81 19.56
C LYS A 345 1.41 20.68 18.81
N PHE A 346 2.12 19.74 18.18
CA PHE A 346 1.50 18.54 17.61
C PHE A 346 1.10 17.58 18.74
N THR A 347 -0.20 17.42 18.96
CA THR A 347 -0.76 16.53 19.99
C THR A 347 -1.65 15.45 19.37
N PRO A 348 -1.88 14.31 20.07
CA PRO A 348 -2.79 13.27 19.58
C PRO A 348 -4.20 13.78 19.25
N ALA A 349 -4.68 14.79 19.98
CA ALA A 349 -6.00 15.37 19.79
C ALA A 349 -6.13 16.14 18.47
N ILE A 350 -5.10 16.89 18.08
CA ILE A 350 -5.13 17.71 16.85
C ILE A 350 -4.59 16.96 15.63
N ALA A 351 -3.78 15.92 15.82
CA ALA A 351 -3.12 15.19 14.74
C ALA A 351 -4.07 14.75 13.61
N PRO A 352 -5.29 14.23 13.84
CA PRO A 352 -6.21 13.88 12.76
C PRO A 352 -6.60 15.08 11.87
N ALA A 353 -6.85 16.24 12.48
CA ALA A 353 -7.20 17.45 11.74
C ALA A 353 -5.98 17.98 10.96
N THR A 354 -4.79 17.94 11.57
CA THR A 354 -3.56 18.36 10.91
C THR A 354 -3.19 17.45 9.74
N ILE A 355 -3.32 16.12 9.90
CA ILE A 355 -3.13 15.14 8.81
C ILE A 355 -4.08 15.45 7.64
N SER A 356 -5.36 15.70 7.93
CA SER A 356 -6.33 16.06 6.89
C SER A 356 -6.00 17.39 6.20
N LEU A 357 -5.50 18.39 6.93
CA LEU A 357 -5.01 19.63 6.33
C LEU A 357 -3.82 19.37 5.39
N LEU A 358 -2.80 18.63 5.85
CA LEU A 358 -1.62 18.30 5.05
C LEU A 358 -2.00 17.56 3.75
N GLU A 359 -2.90 16.57 3.83
CA GLU A 359 -3.39 15.85 2.65
C GLU A 359 -4.09 16.76 1.63
N ARG A 360 -4.79 17.79 2.10
CA ARG A 360 -5.44 18.78 1.22
C ARG A 360 -4.44 19.77 0.62
N LEU A 361 -3.42 20.17 1.37
CA LEU A 361 -2.33 21.01 0.84
C LEU A 361 -1.54 20.28 -0.25
N VAL A 362 -1.27 19.00 -0.06
CA VAL A 362 -0.68 18.14 -1.10
C VAL A 362 -1.52 18.15 -2.38
N GLN A 363 -2.84 18.00 -2.27
CA GLN A 363 -3.75 18.04 -3.43
C GLN A 363 -3.73 19.41 -4.12
N PHE A 364 -3.83 20.48 -3.34
CA PHE A 364 -3.76 21.86 -3.85
C PHE A 364 -2.47 22.13 -4.62
N MET A 365 -1.31 21.75 -4.04
CA MET A 365 -0.01 21.92 -4.70
C MET A 365 0.13 21.06 -5.95
N THR A 366 -0.45 19.85 -5.95
CA THR A 366 -0.46 18.98 -7.13
C THR A 366 -1.20 19.65 -8.29
N VAL A 367 -2.34 20.31 -8.02
CA VAL A 367 -3.08 21.09 -9.03
C VAL A 367 -2.22 22.25 -9.53
N GLN A 368 -1.74 23.09 -8.61
CA GLN A 368 -0.98 24.30 -8.96
C GLN A 368 0.32 23.99 -9.72
N SER A 369 0.97 22.85 -9.43
CA SER A 369 2.19 22.43 -10.12
C SER A 369 2.02 22.10 -11.61
N GLN A 370 0.77 21.97 -12.10
CA GLN A 370 0.51 21.79 -13.53
C GLN A 370 0.63 23.11 -14.29
N ASP A 371 0.25 24.23 -13.67
CA ASP A 371 0.15 25.54 -14.31
C ASP A 371 1.26 26.52 -13.87
N SER A 372 1.95 26.21 -12.78
CA SER A 372 2.93 27.11 -12.14
C SER A 372 4.14 26.35 -11.59
N ALA A 373 5.17 27.08 -11.20
CA ALA A 373 6.40 26.52 -10.63
C ALA A 373 6.26 26.03 -9.17
N PHE A 374 5.06 25.66 -8.73
CA PHE A 374 4.85 25.05 -7.42
C PHE A 374 5.52 23.68 -7.34
N ARG A 375 6.11 23.37 -6.18
CA ARG A 375 6.55 22.02 -5.83
C ARG A 375 5.33 21.11 -5.61
N LYS A 376 5.54 19.80 -5.61
CA LYS A 376 4.46 18.78 -5.52
C LYS A 376 4.05 18.42 -4.08
N GLY A 377 4.47 19.20 -3.08
CA GLY A 377 4.05 19.04 -1.68
C GLY A 377 4.55 17.76 -0.98
N GLY A 378 5.63 17.13 -1.45
CA GLY A 378 6.14 15.88 -0.86
C GLY A 378 6.51 15.98 0.63
N SER A 379 6.93 17.16 1.08
CA SER A 379 7.24 17.50 2.48
C SER A 379 6.02 17.31 3.40
N PHE A 380 4.83 17.70 2.95
CA PHE A 380 3.58 17.50 3.69
C PHE A 380 3.17 16.03 3.80
N ASP A 381 3.47 15.21 2.79
CA ASP A 381 3.22 13.77 2.80
C ASP A 381 4.11 13.06 3.85
N VAL A 382 5.39 13.45 3.93
CA VAL A 382 6.33 12.96 4.96
C VAL A 382 5.82 13.32 6.36
N LEU A 383 5.40 14.57 6.58
CA LEU A 383 4.88 15.00 7.87
C LEU A 383 3.56 14.31 8.23
N SER A 384 2.65 14.16 7.27
CA SER A 384 1.40 13.41 7.45
C SER A 384 1.68 11.97 7.87
N ASN A 385 2.68 11.34 7.24
CA ASN A 385 3.11 9.99 7.59
C ASN A 385 3.72 9.93 9.01
N LEU A 386 4.55 10.91 9.39
CA LEU A 386 5.11 11.01 10.73
C LEU A 386 4.01 11.04 11.80
N LEU A 387 3.04 11.95 11.65
CA LEU A 387 1.93 12.09 12.59
C LEU A 387 1.07 10.83 12.64
N SER A 388 0.84 10.18 11.49
CA SER A 388 0.07 8.93 11.41
C SER A 388 0.74 7.78 12.17
N VAL A 389 2.07 7.70 12.14
CA VAL A 389 2.87 6.63 12.76
C VAL A 389 3.11 6.90 14.25
N VAL A 390 3.36 8.15 14.64
CA VAL A 390 3.63 8.49 16.05
C VAL A 390 2.33 8.49 16.86
N PHE A 391 1.26 9.08 16.34
CA PHE A 391 -0.04 9.19 17.02
C PHE A 391 -1.02 8.07 16.65
N VAL A 392 -0.50 6.85 16.44
CA VAL A 392 -1.34 5.66 16.21
C VAL A 392 -2.40 5.56 17.31
N LYS A 393 -3.67 5.66 16.93
CA LYS A 393 -4.83 5.67 17.83
C LYS A 393 -5.01 4.33 18.56
N LYS A 394 -4.25 4.06 19.63
CA LYS A 394 -4.53 2.97 20.59
C LYS A 394 -4.04 3.37 21.98
N GLU A 395 -4.96 3.84 22.82
CA GLU A 395 -4.71 4.20 24.23
C GLU A 395 -4.07 3.04 25.03
N ASP A 396 -4.33 1.79 24.60
CA ASP A 396 -3.81 0.56 25.23
C ASP A 396 -2.38 0.13 24.82
N ILE A 397 -1.65 0.92 24.02
CA ILE A 397 -0.40 0.46 23.38
C ILE A 397 0.84 1.30 23.77
N ILE A 398 0.71 2.35 24.56
CA ILE A 398 1.85 3.18 24.98
C ILE A 398 2.98 2.33 25.60
N ALA A 399 2.64 1.37 26.47
CA ALA A 399 3.63 0.46 27.06
C ALA A 399 4.34 -0.43 26.03
N LYS A 400 3.65 -0.83 24.95
CA LYS A 400 4.25 -1.60 23.84
C LYS A 400 5.11 -0.69 22.95
N VAL A 401 4.69 0.56 22.72
CA VAL A 401 5.46 1.56 21.97
C VAL A 401 6.80 1.81 22.65
N LEU A 402 6.79 2.07 23.96
CA LEU A 402 8.00 2.33 24.75
C LEU A 402 9.03 1.18 24.69
N ARG A 403 8.59 -0.06 24.48
CA ARG A 403 9.46 -1.25 24.36
C ARG A 403 9.91 -1.54 22.93
N SER A 404 9.20 -1.02 21.95
CA SER A 404 9.32 -1.46 20.56
C SER A 404 9.87 -0.41 19.61
N PHE A 405 9.93 0.85 20.04
CA PHE A 405 10.43 1.95 19.22
C PHE A 405 11.76 2.47 19.73
N LYS A 406 12.51 3.13 18.85
CA LYS A 406 13.63 4.01 19.22
C LYS A 406 13.65 5.23 18.30
N VAL A 407 14.12 6.35 18.82
CA VAL A 407 14.41 7.53 18.00
C VAL A 407 15.91 7.57 17.77
N HIS A 408 16.35 7.64 16.53
CA HIS A 408 17.76 7.76 16.19
C HIS A 408 18.00 8.99 15.31
N VAL A 409 18.83 9.91 15.81
CA VAL A 409 19.13 11.19 15.16
C VAL A 409 20.57 11.20 14.68
N GLN A 410 20.78 11.40 13.39
CA GLN A 410 22.10 11.48 12.77
C GLN A 410 22.28 12.81 12.05
N ILE A 411 23.53 13.24 11.90
CA ILE A 411 23.85 14.43 11.10
C ILE A 411 23.86 14.01 9.62
N GLU A 412 23.18 14.77 8.78
CA GLU A 412 23.17 14.53 7.33
C GLU A 412 24.54 14.91 6.76
N GLU A 413 25.31 13.92 6.30
CA GLU A 413 26.55 14.17 5.57
C GLU A 413 26.23 14.84 4.23
N ILE A 414 26.69 16.07 4.05
CA ILE A 414 26.65 16.75 2.76
C ILE A 414 27.68 16.07 1.85
N LYS A 415 27.27 15.04 1.11
CA LYS A 415 28.10 14.48 0.03
C LYS A 415 28.40 15.60 -0.95
N GLN A 416 29.65 16.06 -0.98
CA GLN A 416 30.17 16.90 -2.06
C GLN A 416 30.00 16.11 -3.37
N GLN A 417 28.94 16.39 -4.12
CA GLN A 417 28.82 15.89 -5.47
C GLN A 417 30.00 16.42 -6.29
N ASN A 418 30.68 15.50 -6.95
CA ASN A 418 31.78 15.74 -7.86
C ASN A 418 31.50 16.97 -8.75
N LYS A 419 32.39 17.97 -8.67
CA LYS A 419 32.58 18.97 -9.72
C LYS A 419 32.97 18.25 -11.00
N ASN A 420 32.00 17.96 -11.85
CA ASN A 420 32.14 17.86 -13.31
C ASN A 420 30.76 17.60 -13.95
N ALA A 421 29.94 18.64 -14.00
CA ALA A 421 28.87 18.78 -14.98
C ALA A 421 28.62 20.27 -15.22
N SER A 422 28.32 20.60 -16.48
CA SER A 422 28.35 21.90 -17.15
C SER A 422 27.91 23.14 -16.38
N LYS A 423 28.64 24.24 -16.62
CA LYS A 423 28.18 25.62 -16.55
C LYS A 423 26.78 25.75 -17.17
N ASP A 424 25.79 26.08 -16.35
CA ASP A 424 24.81 27.16 -16.54
C ASP A 424 23.69 27.04 -15.50
N GLY A 425 23.43 28.09 -14.73
CA GLY A 425 22.28 28.11 -13.81
C GLY A 425 22.49 28.93 -12.53
N TRP A 426 22.27 30.24 -12.62
CA TRP A 426 21.76 31.20 -11.61
C TRP A 426 21.76 30.80 -10.11
N LEU A 427 22.89 30.42 -9.51
CA LEU A 427 22.99 30.30 -8.04
C LEU A 427 24.28 30.90 -7.45
N SER A 428 25.03 31.69 -8.23
CA SER A 428 26.30 32.27 -7.80
C SER A 428 26.22 33.74 -7.38
N LYS A 429 25.27 34.12 -6.51
CA LYS A 429 25.37 35.38 -5.75
C LYS A 429 24.70 35.24 -4.37
N ALA A 430 25.42 34.66 -3.43
CA ALA A 430 25.25 34.98 -2.02
C ALA A 430 26.56 35.62 -1.54
N SER A 431 26.46 36.90 -1.20
CA SER A 431 27.54 37.73 -0.66
C SER A 431 28.01 37.20 0.68
N SER A 432 29.32 37.15 0.84
CA SER A 432 30.03 36.96 2.09
C SER A 432 29.75 38.10 3.08
N SER A 433 28.92 37.87 4.10
CA SER A 433 29.03 38.55 5.40
C SER A 433 28.24 37.84 6.52
N SER A 434 28.86 37.85 7.71
CA SER A 434 28.33 37.59 9.07
C SER A 434 27.88 36.17 9.49
N THR A 435 28.75 35.52 10.27
CA THR A 435 28.49 34.74 11.50
C THR A 435 27.02 34.41 11.83
N VAL A 436 26.56 33.25 11.37
CA VAL A 436 25.56 32.44 12.08
C VAL A 436 26.15 31.03 12.11
N ALA A 437 26.25 30.42 13.30
CA ALA A 437 26.64 29.03 13.42
C ALA A 437 25.69 28.20 12.56
N THR A 438 26.17 27.69 11.42
CA THR A 438 25.38 26.88 10.50
C THR A 438 25.04 25.58 11.22
N LYS A 439 23.83 25.53 11.81
CA LYS A 439 23.28 24.34 12.43
C LYS A 439 23.32 23.22 11.38
N LEU A 440 23.88 22.08 11.77
CA LEU A 440 24.09 20.97 10.85
C LEU A 440 22.74 20.29 10.57
N PRO A 441 22.43 19.96 9.30
CA PRO A 441 21.19 19.27 8.94
C PRO A 441 21.12 17.91 9.63
N LYS A 442 19.92 17.52 10.09
CA LYS A 442 19.70 16.30 10.85
C LYS A 442 18.67 15.40 10.17
N ILE A 443 18.84 14.10 10.37
CA ILE A 443 17.88 13.08 9.97
C ILE A 443 17.40 12.40 11.24
N ILE A 444 16.08 12.43 11.47
CA ILE A 444 15.43 11.80 12.60
C ILE A 444 14.75 10.54 12.09
N ASN A 445 15.10 9.42 12.68
CA ASN A 445 14.50 8.12 12.40
C ASN A 445 13.69 7.67 13.61
N TYR A 446 12.41 7.39 13.40
CA TYR A 446 11.55 6.73 14.37
C TYR A 446 11.39 5.27 13.93
N TRP A 447 12.20 4.39 14.50
CA TRP A 447 12.26 2.99 14.09
C TRP A 447 11.40 2.12 15.00
N CYS A 448 10.58 1.28 14.37
CA CYS A 448 9.86 0.19 15.02
C CYS A 448 10.68 -1.11 14.89
N PHE A 449 10.92 -1.79 16.01
CA PHE A 449 11.58 -3.10 16.09
C PHE A 449 10.60 -4.19 16.51
N ASN A 450 9.32 -4.00 16.19
CA ASN A 450 8.28 -4.96 16.52
C ASN A 450 7.33 -5.12 15.32
N PRO A 451 7.39 -6.26 14.62
CA PRO A 451 6.58 -6.48 13.42
C PRO A 451 5.07 -6.54 13.74
N GLY A 452 4.69 -6.73 15.00
CA GLY A 452 3.32 -6.68 15.46
C GLY A 452 2.64 -5.33 15.22
N PHE A 453 3.39 -4.22 15.12
CA PHE A 453 2.81 -2.88 14.87
C PHE A 453 2.41 -2.66 13.41
N GLY A 454 3.19 -3.17 12.46
CA GLY A 454 2.85 -3.11 11.03
C GLY A 454 1.64 -3.97 10.71
N SER A 455 1.57 -5.16 11.30
CA SER A 455 0.57 -6.17 10.96
C SER A 455 -0.82 -5.99 11.60
N VAL A 456 -1.06 -4.99 12.47
CA VAL A 456 -2.29 -4.98 13.28
C VAL A 456 -3.53 -4.90 12.38
N THR A 457 -4.21 -6.04 12.31
CA THR A 457 -5.57 -6.21 11.83
C THR A 457 -6.45 -5.26 12.64
N ASN A 458 -7.19 -4.39 11.95
CA ASN A 458 -8.38 -3.80 12.56
C ASN A 458 -9.35 -4.98 12.70
N HIS A 459 -9.31 -5.66 13.84
CA HIS A 459 -10.49 -6.35 14.33
C HIS A 459 -11.46 -5.32 14.90
#